data_AF-A0A6N7M4E6-F1
#
_entry.id   AF-A0A6N7M4E6-F1
#
_cell.length_a   1.000
_cell.length_b   1.000
_cell.length_c   1.000
_cell.angle_alpha   90.00
_cell.angle_beta   90.00
_cell.angle_gamma   90.00
#
_symmetry.space_group_name_H-M   'P 1'
#
loop_
_entity.id
_entity.type
_entity.pdbx_description
1 polymer ?
#
loop_
_entity_poly.entity_id
_entity_poly.type
_entity_poly.pdbx_seq_one_letter_code
_entity_poly.pdbx_strand_id
1 'polypeptide(L)'
;MERFYLAAENERQAALTGLDTIKKRVLAEVPACRISSDQAYRISDLAIDFCEDVPPLNKRDISRICRILEEEKAEYKISSIHINCWFGDFDKVKGVNAYLKRTRGRDISQLEDRMLFTGDSPNDEPLFEELEHSIGMANITPFLKDICHPPRYIILEKTKFPKRCLDFLPAIRVKMHNHRTVHKTQPLKKRCQF
;
A
#
# COMPACT_ATOMS: atom_id res chain seq x y z
N MET A 1 -21.21 -1.84 9.54
CA MET A 1 -19.77 -2.02 9.21
C MET A 1 -18.99 -1.30 10.29
N GLU A 2 -18.20 -2.02 11.09
CA GLU A 2 -17.33 -1.40 12.09
C GLU A 2 -16.10 -0.80 11.41
N ARG A 3 -15.65 0.37 11.88
CA ARG A 3 -14.43 1.03 11.40
C ARG A 3 -13.47 1.19 12.56
N PHE A 4 -12.20 0.90 12.30
CA PHE A 4 -11.11 1.08 13.24
C PHE A 4 -10.02 1.91 12.59
N TYR A 5 -9.41 2.80 13.35
CA TYR A 5 -8.36 3.68 12.89
C TYR A 5 -7.11 3.44 13.73
N LEU A 6 -5.94 3.45 13.08
CA LEU A 6 -4.66 3.40 13.77
C LEU A 6 -4.39 4.71 14.51
N ALA A 7 -4.63 5.83 13.81
CA ALA A 7 -4.47 7.17 14.35
C ALA A 7 -5.57 7.47 15.37
N ALA A 8 -5.18 8.16 16.44
CA ALA A 8 -6.10 8.62 17.47
C ALA A 8 -7.09 9.66 16.89
N GLU A 9 -8.24 9.83 17.55
CA GLU A 9 -9.28 10.76 17.07
C GLU A 9 -8.75 12.19 16.90
N ASN A 10 -7.97 12.69 17.87
CA ASN A 10 -7.37 14.02 17.82
C ASN A 10 -6.40 14.19 16.63
N GLU A 11 -5.59 13.18 16.33
CA GLU A 11 -4.69 13.18 15.17
C GLU A 11 -5.46 13.22 13.87
N ARG A 12 -6.54 12.43 13.76
CA ARG A 12 -7.42 12.44 12.59
C ARG A 12 -8.13 13.78 12.41
N GLN A 13 -8.63 14.39 13.48
CA GLN A 13 -9.28 15.70 13.38
C GLN A 13 -8.29 16.80 12.98
N ALA A 14 -7.07 16.76 13.50
CA ALA A 14 -6.00 17.66 13.07
C ALA A 14 -5.66 17.47 11.59
N ALA A 15 -5.52 16.21 11.13
CA ALA A 15 -5.29 15.89 9.73
C ALA A 15 -6.42 16.40 8.83
N LEU A 16 -7.69 16.17 9.19
CA LEU A 16 -8.84 16.65 8.42
C LEU A 16 -8.88 18.18 8.33
N THR A 17 -8.52 18.86 9.42
CA THR A 17 -8.40 20.33 9.43
C THR A 17 -7.30 20.80 8.48
N GLY A 18 -6.13 20.15 8.50
CA GLY A 18 -5.04 20.45 7.57
C GLY A 18 -5.44 20.20 6.11
N LEU A 19 -6.14 19.10 5.82
CA LEU A 19 -6.61 18.78 4.47
C LEU A 19 -7.65 19.80 3.97
N ASP A 20 -8.51 20.31 4.85
CA ASP A 20 -9.46 21.37 4.49
C ASP A 20 -8.74 22.71 4.19
N THR A 21 -7.68 23.04 4.95
CA THR A 21 -6.81 24.18 4.65
C THR A 21 -6.17 24.04 3.28
N ILE A 22 -5.54 22.90 3.00
CA ILE A 22 -4.93 22.60 1.69
C ILE A 22 -5.97 22.74 0.58
N LYS A 23 -7.13 22.09 0.73
CA LYS A 23 -8.24 22.14 -0.24
C LYS A 23 -8.62 23.59 -0.59
N LYS A 24 -8.80 24.44 0.42
CA LYS A 24 -9.13 25.86 0.21
C LYS A 24 -8.03 26.60 -0.54
N ARG A 25 -6.77 26.38 -0.16
CA ARG A 25 -5.61 27.01 -0.79
C ARG A 25 -5.45 26.59 -2.24
N VAL A 26 -5.47 25.30 -2.54
CA VAL A 26 -5.28 24.81 -3.92
C VAL A 26 -6.38 25.30 -4.86
N LEU A 27 -7.64 25.32 -4.41
CA LEU A 27 -8.76 25.83 -5.22
C LEU A 27 -8.68 27.35 -5.43
N ALA A 28 -8.13 28.10 -4.48
CA ALA A 28 -7.95 29.55 -4.61
C ALA A 28 -6.73 29.93 -5.46
N GLU A 29 -5.61 29.23 -5.28
CA GLU A 29 -4.33 29.56 -5.91
C GLU A 29 -4.15 28.88 -7.28
N VAL A 30 -4.87 27.79 -7.55
CA VAL A 30 -4.82 27.03 -8.80
C VAL A 30 -6.25 26.73 -9.30
N PRO A 31 -6.97 27.73 -9.84
CA PRO A 31 -8.38 27.57 -10.23
C PRO A 31 -8.64 26.53 -11.33
N ALA A 32 -7.59 26.10 -12.05
CA ALA A 32 -7.67 25.07 -13.08
C ALA A 32 -7.78 23.65 -12.51
N CYS A 33 -7.34 23.41 -11.26
CA CYS A 33 -7.49 22.10 -10.63
C CYS A 33 -8.89 21.92 -10.03
N ARG A 34 -9.24 20.67 -9.71
CA ARG A 34 -10.43 20.35 -8.91
C ARG A 34 -10.06 19.38 -7.80
N ILE A 35 -10.98 19.19 -6.87
CA ILE A 35 -10.92 18.03 -5.98
C ILE A 35 -11.55 16.87 -6.73
N SER A 36 -10.89 15.70 -6.67
CA SER A 36 -11.34 14.48 -7.34
C SER A 36 -12.82 14.19 -7.06
N SER A 37 -13.52 13.71 -8.09
CA SER A 37 -14.92 13.28 -7.98
C SER A 37 -15.11 12.11 -7.01
N ASP A 38 -14.06 11.31 -6.76
CA ASP A 38 -14.06 10.19 -5.82
C ASP A 38 -13.75 10.56 -4.35
N GLN A 39 -13.51 11.85 -4.05
CA GLN A 39 -13.07 12.30 -2.73
C GLN A 39 -14.01 11.88 -1.58
N ALA A 40 -15.31 11.72 -1.85
CA ALA A 40 -16.28 11.27 -0.84
C ALA A 40 -15.96 9.87 -0.27
N TYR A 41 -15.16 9.08 -0.98
CA TYR A 41 -14.71 7.74 -0.57
C TYR A 41 -13.32 7.74 0.08
N ARG A 42 -12.66 8.90 0.17
CA ARG A 42 -11.33 9.11 0.75
C ARG A 42 -11.45 9.70 2.14
N ILE A 43 -11.17 8.88 3.15
CA ILE A 43 -11.34 9.27 4.56
C ILE A 43 -10.12 10.01 5.10
N SER A 44 -8.92 9.64 4.64
CA SER A 44 -7.67 10.04 5.29
C SER A 44 -6.72 10.84 4.40
N ASP A 45 -7.04 10.97 3.11
CA ASP A 45 -6.27 11.72 2.11
C ASP A 45 -7.18 12.66 1.32
N LEU A 46 -6.56 13.68 0.70
CA LEU A 46 -7.17 14.56 -0.29
C LEU A 46 -6.58 14.24 -1.67
N ALA A 47 -7.44 14.05 -2.66
CA ALA A 47 -7.06 13.87 -4.06
C ALA A 47 -7.37 15.14 -4.85
N ILE A 48 -6.32 15.74 -5.41
CA ILE A 48 -6.40 16.92 -6.27
C ILE A 48 -6.31 16.44 -7.71
N ASP A 49 -7.37 16.67 -8.48
CA ASP A 49 -7.46 16.33 -9.89
C ASP A 49 -6.78 17.39 -10.75
N PHE A 50 -5.86 16.90 -11.58
CA PHE A 50 -5.11 17.71 -12.53
C PHE A 50 -5.21 17.21 -13.97
N CYS A 51 -5.95 16.13 -14.25
CA CYS A 51 -5.94 15.47 -15.57
C CYS A 51 -7.12 14.50 -15.86
N GLU A 52 -7.93 14.10 -14.88
CA GLU A 52 -9.04 13.15 -15.09
C GLU A 52 -10.33 13.86 -15.51
N ASP A 53 -10.89 14.69 -14.63
CA ASP A 53 -12.13 15.45 -14.85
C ASP A 53 -11.85 16.93 -15.19
N VAL A 54 -10.58 17.29 -15.37
CA VAL A 54 -10.11 18.62 -15.80
C VAL A 54 -9.15 18.51 -16.99
N PRO A 55 -9.04 19.55 -17.84
CA PRO A 55 -7.97 19.62 -18.82
C PRO A 55 -6.60 19.46 -18.13
N PRO A 56 -5.65 18.70 -18.71
CA PRO A 56 -4.35 18.47 -18.10
C PRO A 56 -3.66 19.77 -17.70
N LEU A 57 -3.35 19.91 -16.41
CA LEU A 57 -2.64 21.07 -15.90
C LEU A 57 -1.21 21.13 -16.46
N ASN A 58 -0.72 22.36 -16.62
CA ASN A 58 0.67 22.57 -16.97
C ASN A 58 1.59 22.32 -15.75
N LYS A 59 2.90 22.20 -16.02
CA LYS A 59 3.91 21.94 -14.97
C LYS A 59 3.92 23.02 -13.88
N ARG A 60 3.68 24.29 -14.22
CA ARG A 60 3.71 25.40 -13.25
C ARG A 60 2.58 25.26 -12.22
N ASP A 61 1.39 24.88 -12.67
CA ASP A 61 0.24 24.68 -11.79
C ASP A 61 0.43 23.44 -10.89
N ILE A 62 0.95 22.34 -11.45
CA ILE A 62 1.34 21.16 -10.66
C ILE A 62 2.38 21.52 -9.61
N SER A 63 3.42 22.26 -9.97
CA SER A 63 4.44 22.74 -9.03
C SER A 63 3.86 23.67 -7.97
N ARG A 64 2.85 24.50 -8.30
CA ARG A 64 2.17 25.35 -7.32
C ARG A 64 1.40 24.52 -6.30
N ILE A 65 0.70 23.47 -6.75
CA ILE A 65 0.02 22.52 -5.85
C ILE A 65 1.06 21.88 -4.92
N CYS A 66 2.13 21.30 -5.46
CA CYS A 66 3.17 20.64 -4.65
C CYS A 66 3.76 21.58 -3.59
N ARG A 67 4.04 22.83 -3.96
CA ARG A 67 4.52 23.85 -3.03
C ARG A 67 3.53 24.11 -1.88
N ILE A 68 2.23 24.19 -2.17
CA ILE A 68 1.21 24.37 -1.12
C ILE A 68 1.24 23.17 -0.16
N LEU A 69 1.35 21.94 -0.68
CA LEU A 69 1.42 20.73 0.14
C LEU A 69 2.65 20.73 1.05
N GLU A 70 3.81 21.13 0.53
CA GLU A 70 5.05 21.27 1.30
C GLU A 70 4.97 22.35 2.38
N GLU A 71 4.40 23.52 2.06
CA GLU A 71 4.19 24.61 3.02
C GLU A 71 3.24 24.21 4.16
N GLU A 72 2.21 23.43 3.85
CA GLU A 72 1.27 22.86 4.83
C GLU A 72 1.80 21.59 5.51
N LYS A 73 3.02 21.14 5.16
CA LYS A 73 3.69 19.95 5.70
C LYS A 73 2.89 18.65 5.52
N ALA A 74 2.16 18.55 4.40
CA ALA A 74 1.49 17.32 4.01
C ALA A 74 2.46 16.41 3.23
N GLU A 75 2.37 15.11 3.50
CA GLU A 75 2.95 14.10 2.63
C GLU A 75 2.13 14.05 1.33
N TYR A 76 2.79 13.80 0.19
CA TYR A 76 2.08 13.72 -1.08
C TYR A 76 2.71 12.78 -2.09
N LYS A 77 1.89 12.31 -3.03
CA LYS A 77 2.29 11.49 -4.17
C LYS A 77 1.56 11.94 -5.44
N ILE A 78 2.32 12.13 -6.50
CA ILE A 78 1.80 12.45 -7.83
C ILE A 78 1.58 11.14 -8.59
N SER A 79 0.34 10.92 -9.02
CA SER A 79 -0.03 9.84 -9.95
C SER A 79 -0.20 10.40 -11.37
N SER A 80 -0.71 9.60 -12.31
CA SER A 80 -0.97 10.06 -13.68
C SER A 80 -2.17 11.02 -13.80
N ILE A 81 -3.04 11.05 -12.81
CA ILE A 81 -4.30 11.81 -12.85
C ILE A 81 -4.59 12.65 -11.59
N HIS A 82 -4.07 12.23 -10.44
CA HIS A 82 -4.27 12.87 -9.15
C HIS A 82 -2.95 13.19 -8.46
N ILE A 83 -2.92 14.28 -7.71
CA ILE A 83 -1.97 14.48 -6.61
C ILE A 83 -2.71 14.13 -5.32
N ASN A 84 -2.25 13.07 -4.64
CA ASN A 84 -2.80 12.64 -3.36
C ASN A 84 -1.96 13.23 -2.24
N CYS A 85 -2.58 13.78 -1.21
CA CYS A 85 -1.88 14.26 -0.02
C CYS A 85 -2.57 13.85 1.27
N TRP A 86 -1.79 13.66 2.33
CA TRP A 86 -2.25 13.21 3.64
C TRP A 86 -1.34 13.72 4.76
N PHE A 87 -1.77 13.51 6.01
CA PHE A 87 -0.97 13.79 7.20
C PHE A 87 -0.71 12.51 7.99
N GLY A 88 0.51 12.39 8.52
CA GLY A 88 0.94 11.25 9.31
C GLY A 88 1.63 10.15 8.50
N ASP A 89 2.17 9.18 9.23
CA ASP A 89 2.91 8.06 8.66
C ASP A 89 1.95 6.88 8.38
N PHE A 90 1.77 6.56 7.10
CA PHE A 90 0.93 5.45 6.66
C PHE A 90 1.78 4.23 6.40
N ASP A 91 1.72 3.29 7.33
CA ASP A 91 2.45 2.03 7.26
C ASP A 91 1.46 0.87 7.08
N LYS A 92 1.54 0.23 5.90
CA LYS A 92 0.65 -0.89 5.55
C LYS A 92 0.85 -2.10 6.46
N VAL A 93 2.09 -2.37 6.88
CA VAL A 93 2.41 -3.51 7.76
C VAL A 93 1.79 -3.28 9.13
N LYS A 94 1.95 -2.08 9.70
CA LYS A 94 1.27 -1.70 10.95
C LYS A 94 -0.24 -1.83 10.83
N GLY A 95 -0.82 -1.38 9.70
CA GLY A 95 -2.26 -1.49 9.44
C GLY A 95 -2.77 -2.93 9.40
N VAL A 96 -2.09 -3.80 8.65
CA VAL A 96 -2.45 -5.22 8.56
C VAL A 96 -2.29 -5.91 9.92
N ASN A 97 -1.19 -5.66 10.64
CA ASN A 97 -0.97 -6.23 11.98
C ASN A 97 -2.04 -5.80 12.98
N ALA A 98 -2.42 -4.52 13.00
CA ALA A 98 -3.50 -4.04 13.87
C ALA A 98 -4.85 -4.70 13.53
N TYR A 99 -5.15 -4.84 12.23
CA TYR A 99 -6.37 -5.50 11.76
C TYR A 99 -6.41 -6.98 12.18
N LEU A 100 -5.33 -7.73 11.95
CA LEU A 100 -5.22 -9.14 12.35
C LEU A 100 -5.29 -9.30 13.86
N LYS A 101 -4.63 -8.44 14.63
CA LYS A 101 -4.63 -8.51 16.09
C LYS A 101 -6.04 -8.30 16.63
N ARG A 102 -6.79 -7.37 16.05
CA ARG A 102 -8.16 -7.08 16.46
C ARG A 102 -9.15 -8.18 16.08
N THR A 103 -9.04 -8.73 14.87
CA THR A 103 -10.04 -9.66 14.31
C THR A 103 -9.71 -11.13 14.56
N ARG A 104 -8.44 -11.47 14.75
CA ARG A 104 -7.93 -12.85 14.89
C ARG A 104 -7.08 -13.06 16.13
N GLY A 105 -6.72 -12.01 16.87
CA GLY A 105 -5.78 -12.11 17.99
C GLY A 105 -4.37 -12.50 17.57
N ARG A 106 -3.99 -12.24 16.31
CA ARG A 106 -2.71 -12.65 15.70
C ARG A 106 -2.07 -11.52 14.92
N ASP A 107 -0.79 -11.64 14.61
CA ASP A 107 -0.07 -10.76 13.68
C ASP A 107 0.34 -11.50 12.39
N ILE A 108 1.00 -10.79 11.47
CA ILE A 108 1.50 -11.33 10.19
C ILE A 108 2.43 -12.52 10.45
N SER A 109 3.38 -12.41 11.38
CA SER A 109 4.37 -13.46 11.65
C SER A 109 3.74 -14.80 12.06
N GLN A 110 2.52 -14.77 12.62
CA GLN A 110 1.77 -15.95 13.05
C GLN A 110 0.84 -16.53 11.98
N LEU A 111 0.72 -15.86 10.83
CA LEU A 111 -0.21 -16.18 9.74
C LEU A 111 0.42 -16.12 8.35
N GLU A 112 1.72 -15.84 8.26
CA GLU A 112 2.44 -15.66 6.99
C GLU A 112 2.20 -16.85 6.03
N ASP A 113 2.27 -18.08 6.55
CA ASP A 113 2.01 -19.33 5.81
C ASP A 113 0.58 -19.47 5.28
N ARG A 114 -0.33 -18.57 5.64
CA ARG A 114 -1.77 -18.59 5.28
C ARG A 114 -2.22 -17.31 4.61
N MET A 115 -1.32 -16.38 4.39
CA MET A 115 -1.62 -15.10 3.77
C MET A 115 -1.13 -15.12 2.32
N LEU A 116 -1.86 -14.41 1.47
CA LEU A 116 -1.43 -14.08 0.13
C LEU A 116 -1.66 -12.59 -0.03
N PHE A 117 -0.60 -11.85 -0.34
CA PHE A 117 -0.69 -10.44 -0.62
C PHE A 117 -0.54 -10.15 -2.11
N THR A 118 -1.33 -9.20 -2.59
CA THR A 118 -1.29 -8.73 -3.97
C THR A 118 -1.15 -7.21 -3.96
N GLY A 119 -0.11 -6.70 -4.59
CA GLY A 119 0.17 -5.26 -4.70
C GLY A 119 0.56 -4.89 -6.12
N ASP A 120 0.59 -3.61 -6.42
CA ASP A 120 0.83 -3.11 -7.78
C ASP A 120 1.71 -1.86 -7.87
N SER A 121 2.18 -1.33 -6.73
CA SER A 121 2.99 -0.12 -6.72
C SER A 121 4.07 -0.13 -5.63
N PRO A 122 5.05 0.80 -5.65
CA PRO A 122 6.11 0.85 -4.64
C PRO A 122 5.64 0.95 -3.20
N ASN A 123 4.46 1.51 -2.93
CA ASN A 123 3.96 1.59 -1.55
C ASN A 123 3.53 0.21 -0.99
N ASP A 124 3.53 -0.83 -1.81
CA ASP A 124 3.29 -2.23 -1.42
C ASP A 124 4.57 -2.95 -0.98
N GLU A 125 5.75 -2.36 -1.23
CA GLU A 125 7.06 -2.95 -0.90
C GLU A 125 7.18 -3.46 0.54
N PRO A 126 6.73 -2.73 1.58
CA PRO A 126 6.81 -3.26 2.95
C PRO A 126 6.05 -4.57 3.15
N LEU A 127 4.93 -4.77 2.43
CA LEU A 127 4.20 -6.04 2.48
C LEU A 127 4.77 -7.11 1.54
N PHE A 128 5.57 -6.73 0.53
CA PHE A 128 6.35 -7.69 -0.25
C PHE A 128 7.54 -8.23 0.54
N GLU A 129 8.16 -7.39 1.37
CA GLU A 129 9.23 -7.78 2.28
C GLU A 129 8.71 -8.71 3.40
N GLU A 130 7.59 -8.36 4.02
CA GLU A 130 7.05 -9.05 5.20
C GLU A 130 6.33 -10.38 4.90
N LEU A 131 5.93 -10.65 3.66
CA LEU A 131 5.13 -11.83 3.32
C LEU A 131 5.81 -12.70 2.27
N GLU A 132 6.12 -13.95 2.63
CA GLU A 132 6.64 -14.96 1.70
C GLU A 132 5.78 -15.11 0.43
N HIS A 133 4.45 -15.03 0.61
CA HIS A 133 3.46 -15.23 -0.44
C HIS A 133 2.93 -13.87 -0.94
N SER A 134 3.71 -13.23 -1.80
CA SER A 134 3.39 -11.94 -2.41
C SER A 134 3.34 -11.99 -3.94
N ILE A 135 2.38 -11.28 -4.53
CA ILE A 135 2.17 -11.17 -5.98
C ILE A 135 2.13 -9.70 -6.40
N GLY A 136 3.00 -9.32 -7.32
CA GLY A 136 2.95 -8.06 -8.05
C GLY A 136 2.02 -8.15 -9.24
N MET A 137 1.06 -7.22 -9.35
CA MET A 137 0.23 -7.07 -10.55
C MET A 137 1.05 -6.44 -11.68
N ALA A 138 0.65 -6.63 -12.94
CA ALA A 138 1.41 -6.16 -14.11
C ALA A 138 1.80 -4.68 -14.07
N ASN A 139 0.99 -3.84 -13.41
CA ASN A 139 1.24 -2.41 -13.25
C ASN A 139 2.49 -2.09 -12.41
N ILE A 140 3.03 -3.05 -11.64
CA ILE A 140 4.25 -2.86 -10.86
C ILE A 140 5.50 -2.80 -11.73
N THR A 141 5.47 -3.41 -12.92
CA THR A 141 6.64 -3.62 -13.79
C THR A 141 7.49 -2.36 -14.01
N PRO A 142 6.92 -1.18 -14.33
CA PRO A 142 7.69 0.04 -14.54
C PRO A 142 8.43 0.54 -13.29
N PHE A 143 7.99 0.11 -12.11
CA PHE A 143 8.50 0.56 -10.81
C PHE A 143 9.47 -0.43 -10.15
N LEU A 144 9.70 -1.61 -10.73
CA LEU A 144 10.57 -2.63 -10.12
C LEU A 144 11.99 -2.16 -9.87
N LYS A 145 12.49 -1.22 -10.66
CA LYS A 145 13.81 -0.59 -10.48
C LYS A 145 13.90 0.30 -9.23
N ASP A 146 12.76 0.74 -8.71
CA ASP A 146 12.63 1.66 -7.58
C ASP A 146 12.19 0.91 -6.30
N ILE A 147 12.16 -0.43 -6.34
CA ILE A 147 11.74 -1.32 -5.25
C ILE A 147 12.93 -2.20 -4.87
N CYS A 148 13.35 -2.16 -3.60
CA CYS A 148 14.42 -3.00 -3.06
C CYS A 148 13.93 -4.42 -2.77
N HIS A 149 12.69 -4.56 -2.27
CA HIS A 149 12.05 -5.83 -1.92
C HIS A 149 10.91 -6.14 -2.90
N PRO A 150 11.19 -6.78 -4.06
CA PRO A 150 10.17 -7.08 -5.04
C PRO A 150 9.24 -8.21 -4.58
N PRO A 151 8.00 -8.29 -5.12
CA PRO A 151 7.10 -9.38 -4.82
C PRO A 151 7.65 -10.72 -5.30
N ARG A 152 7.24 -11.81 -4.65
CA ARG A 152 7.74 -13.16 -4.97
C ARG A 152 7.35 -13.63 -6.37
N TYR A 153 6.18 -13.22 -6.84
CA TYR A 153 5.66 -13.53 -8.18
C TYR A 153 5.16 -12.26 -8.85
N ILE A 154 5.22 -12.19 -10.18
CA ILE A 154 4.69 -11.07 -10.96
C ILE A 154 3.76 -11.60 -12.04
N ILE A 155 2.57 -11.00 -12.13
CA ILE A 155 1.65 -11.22 -13.24
C ILE A 155 2.07 -10.32 -14.40
N LEU A 156 2.38 -10.92 -15.56
CA LEU A 156 2.91 -10.18 -16.72
C LEU A 156 1.81 -9.51 -17.56
N GLU A 157 0.60 -10.07 -17.58
CA GLU A 157 -0.50 -9.54 -18.38
C GLU A 157 -1.35 -8.56 -17.57
N LYS A 158 -1.78 -7.47 -18.21
CA LYS A 158 -2.76 -6.55 -17.62
C LYS A 158 -4.12 -7.25 -17.56
N THR A 159 -4.64 -7.47 -16.36
CA THR A 159 -5.95 -8.11 -16.14
C THR A 159 -6.78 -7.32 -15.13
N LYS A 160 -8.12 -7.41 -15.22
CA LYS A 160 -9.00 -6.97 -14.14
C LYS A 160 -8.95 -8.00 -13.01
N PHE A 161 -8.65 -7.55 -11.79
CA PHE A 161 -8.60 -8.34 -10.55
C PHE A 161 -9.91 -9.17 -10.34
N PRO A 162 -9.93 -10.42 -9.82
CA PRO A 162 -8.88 -11.30 -9.27
C PRO A 162 -8.68 -12.65 -10.01
N LYS A 163 -9.20 -12.84 -11.23
CA LYS A 163 -9.29 -14.18 -11.86
C LYS A 163 -7.96 -14.98 -11.88
N ARG A 164 -6.82 -14.32 -12.09
CA ARG A 164 -5.51 -14.99 -12.18
C ARG A 164 -4.75 -15.13 -10.86
N CYS A 165 -5.08 -14.36 -9.82
CA CYS A 165 -4.41 -14.53 -8.53
C CYS A 165 -4.73 -15.90 -7.90
N LEU A 166 -5.92 -16.44 -8.18
CA LEU A 166 -6.32 -17.77 -7.74
C LEU A 166 -5.55 -18.90 -8.42
N ASP A 167 -5.04 -18.67 -9.64
CA ASP A 167 -4.24 -19.66 -10.39
C ASP A 167 -2.87 -19.91 -9.73
N PHE A 168 -2.41 -19.00 -8.85
CA PHE A 168 -1.22 -19.18 -8.03
C PHE A 168 -1.49 -19.92 -6.72
N LEU A 169 -2.75 -20.05 -6.28
CA LEU A 169 -3.08 -20.77 -5.04
C LEU A 169 -2.65 -22.23 -5.05
N PRO A 170 -2.70 -23.00 -6.15
CA PRO A 170 -2.14 -24.35 -6.21
C PRO A 170 -0.63 -24.37 -5.98
N ALA A 171 0.13 -23.48 -6.62
CA ALA A 171 1.59 -23.38 -6.44
C ALA A 171 1.98 -22.98 -5.02
N ILE A 172 1.19 -22.09 -4.39
CA ILE A 172 1.32 -21.72 -2.98
C ILE A 172 0.93 -22.89 -2.06
N ARG A 173 -0.16 -23.61 -2.37
CA ARG A 173 -0.61 -24.80 -1.61
C ARG A 173 0.43 -25.93 -1.59
N VAL A 174 1.15 -26.15 -2.69
CA VAL A 174 2.23 -27.16 -2.76
C VAL A 174 3.37 -26.83 -1.78
N LYS A 175 3.71 -25.55 -1.62
CA LYS A 175 4.67 -25.11 -0.60
C LYS A 175 4.11 -25.24 0.83
N MET A 176 2.85 -24.86 1.07
CA MET A 176 2.22 -25.01 2.40
C MET A 176 2.05 -26.48 2.83
N HIS A 177 1.83 -27.42 1.92
CA HIS A 177 1.78 -28.85 2.24
C HIS A 177 3.17 -29.42 2.61
N ASN A 178 4.25 -28.87 2.05
CA ASN A 178 5.61 -29.34 2.30
C ASN A 178 6.17 -28.96 3.68
N HIS A 179 5.60 -27.97 4.40
CA HIS A 179 6.03 -27.65 5.76
C HIS A 179 5.38 -28.49 6.88
N ARG A 180 4.45 -29.39 6.55
CA ARG A 180 3.81 -30.29 7.56
C ARG A 180 4.33 -31.71 7.59
N THR A 181 5.40 -32.02 6.86
CA THR A 181 6.00 -33.35 6.94
C THR A 181 7.51 -33.29 6.99
N VAL A 182 8.03 -33.98 8.01
CA VAL A 182 9.44 -34.30 8.28
C VAL A 182 10.21 -33.21 9.02
N HIS A 183 10.06 -33.19 10.35
CA HIS A 183 11.20 -33.43 11.24
C HIS A 183 10.72 -34.09 12.54
N LYS A 184 10.58 -35.42 12.48
CA LYS A 184 10.79 -36.30 13.63
C LYS A 184 12.01 -37.17 13.34
N THR A 185 12.82 -37.37 14.38
CA THR A 185 13.97 -38.27 14.56
C THR A 185 15.24 -37.92 13.78
N GLN A 186 16.46 -37.91 14.33
CA GLN A 186 17.01 -38.33 15.65
C GLN A 186 18.47 -37.80 15.77
N PRO A 187 19.17 -37.97 16.92
CA PRO A 187 20.32 -37.16 17.31
C PRO A 187 21.62 -37.57 16.60
N LEU A 188 22.45 -36.56 16.29
CA LEU A 188 23.83 -36.77 15.85
C LEU A 188 24.68 -37.29 17.02
N LYS A 189 25.08 -38.56 16.92
CA LYS A 189 26.06 -39.23 17.77
C LYS A 189 27.47 -38.66 17.56
N LYS A 190 28.23 -38.71 18.65
CA LYS A 190 29.65 -38.40 18.86
C LYS A 190 30.65 -39.05 17.86
N ARG A 191 31.80 -38.36 17.71
CA ARG A 191 33.20 -38.85 17.45
C ARG A 191 33.49 -39.37 16.02
N CYS A 192 34.66 -39.20 15.38
CA CYS A 192 36.10 -39.09 15.75
C CYS A 192 36.86 -38.15 14.75
N GLN A 193 37.85 -37.34 15.18
CA GLN A 193 39.31 -37.50 14.93
C GLN A 193 39.71 -37.88 13.48
N PHE A 194 40.35 -36.95 12.75
CA PHE A 194 41.80 -36.77 12.61
C PHE A 194 42.11 -35.28 12.38
#